data_AF-A0A819QPY7-F1
#
_entry.id   AF-A0A819QPY7-F1
#
_cell.length_a   1.000
_cell.length_b   1.000
_cell.length_c   1.000
_cell.angle_alpha   90.00
_cell.angle_beta   90.00
_cell.angle_gamma   90.00
#
_symmetry.space_group_name_H-M   'P 1'
#
loop_
_entity.id
_entity.type
_entity.pdbx_description
1 polymer ?
#
loop_
_entity_poly.entity_id
_entity_poly.type
_entity_poly.pdbx_seq_one_letter_code
_entity_poly.pdbx_strand_id
1 'polypeptide(L)'
;MSTSTTYIADQQRIFNISNENINFQSLVNLFPIKQNEYRNSVCLDKAIRQLDFDFYNDLLPTIAKWASDHTQSKLIEPLQAHTTGTIVYTVAQARYILANAFFLNTIPGYGNIDLNQLYNSLFDVLASERIRCLIEYFRLSSQQNDNRQIFIERYSYKSELPDWSKQNISIESSKVNVFTGRMEDANEAQGFVDFANRHIHIHRIIPSATQEEVLFSCCPEAFLSILTCETLEDDEIVILRGCKRFVEYTGYADTFAYQGHYHEQNPAYIQDILVLDACFSGQFTRKHIDRDLGKAWAAFYKSKDEIIVTGNWGCGVFGGNLTFKFLQQLCAAMILGDHFKRLDYSVYGDEQLASKLKNYLAKMETNKKTVADIYQMMIEYSEANELPASRREFSDAFEQWLNSS
;
A
#
# COMPACT_ATOMS: atom_id res chain seq x y z
N MET A 1 -5.25 16.34 23.29
CA MET A 1 -5.03 17.63 22.63
C MET A 1 -4.37 17.31 21.31
N SER A 2 -5.10 17.46 20.20
CA SER A 2 -4.53 17.32 18.86
C SER A 2 -3.68 18.56 18.58
N THR A 3 -2.37 18.37 18.48
CA THR A 3 -1.45 19.44 18.11
C THR A 3 -1.20 19.34 16.62
N SER A 4 -1.85 20.21 15.83
CA SER A 4 -1.51 20.34 14.41
C SER A 4 -0.02 20.67 14.28
N THR A 5 0.69 19.97 13.41
CA THR A 5 2.14 20.15 13.23
C THR A 5 2.49 20.34 11.76
N THR A 6 3.61 21.01 11.50
CA THR A 6 4.30 20.91 10.21
C THR A 6 5.27 19.73 10.29
N TYR A 7 5.38 18.94 9.23
CA TYR A 7 6.33 17.81 9.15
C TYR A 7 7.64 18.18 8.45
N ILE A 8 7.88 19.47 8.22
CA ILE A 8 9.09 19.97 7.56
C ILE A 8 9.83 20.90 8.53
N ALA A 9 11.16 20.77 8.59
CA ALA A 9 12.00 21.68 9.37
C ALA A 9 11.87 23.12 8.88
N ASP A 10 11.83 24.07 9.81
CA ASP A 10 11.89 25.48 9.48
C ASP A 10 13.26 25.84 8.85
N GLN A 11 13.25 26.67 7.80
CA GLN A 11 14.45 27.00 7.02
C GLN A 11 14.60 28.51 6.87
N GLN A 12 15.68 29.06 7.42
CA GLN A 12 16.03 30.46 7.21
C GLN A 12 17.07 30.67 6.08
N ARG A 13 17.52 29.64 5.35
CA ARG A 13 18.79 29.71 4.58
C ARG A 13 18.83 29.20 3.12
N ILE A 14 17.72 28.96 2.43
CA ILE A 14 17.78 28.44 1.03
C ILE A 14 17.75 29.55 -0.05
N PHE A 15 17.86 30.83 0.33
CA PHE A 15 17.57 31.93 -0.59
C PHE A 15 18.63 32.28 -1.65
N ASN A 16 19.78 31.60 -1.75
CA ASN A 16 20.81 31.96 -2.74
C ASN A 16 21.57 30.74 -3.30
N ILE A 17 20.89 29.86 -4.02
CA ILE A 17 21.58 28.84 -4.82
C ILE A 17 21.71 29.38 -6.25
N SER A 18 22.90 29.89 -6.59
CA SER A 18 23.27 30.19 -7.97
C SER A 18 23.48 28.89 -8.75
N ASN A 19 23.04 28.84 -10.02
CA ASN A 19 23.04 27.66 -10.89
C ASN A 19 24.43 27.04 -11.20
N GLU A 20 25.52 27.55 -10.63
CA GLU A 20 26.87 27.02 -10.88
C GLU A 20 27.30 26.10 -9.72
N ASN A 21 27.48 24.81 -10.03
CA ASN A 21 28.03 23.76 -9.15
C ASN A 21 27.18 23.33 -7.94
N ILE A 22 25.88 23.08 -8.15
CA ILE A 22 25.02 22.46 -7.13
C ILE A 22 25.39 20.98 -6.98
N ASN A 23 26.10 20.62 -5.89
CA ASN A 23 26.25 19.21 -5.50
C ASN A 23 25.17 18.83 -4.47
N PHE A 24 24.63 17.61 -4.59
CA PHE A 24 23.53 17.13 -3.74
C PHE A 24 23.88 17.18 -2.24
N GLN A 25 25.11 16.84 -1.89
CA GLN A 25 25.61 16.94 -0.51
C GLN A 25 25.49 18.36 0.04
N SER A 26 25.81 19.38 -0.75
CA SER A 26 25.73 20.79 -0.36
C SER A 26 24.29 21.19 -0.14
N LEU A 27 23.36 20.71 -0.95
CA LEU A 27 21.94 20.92 -0.72
C LEU A 27 21.49 20.24 0.58
N VAL A 28 21.80 18.97 0.80
CA VAL A 28 21.48 18.27 2.07
C VAL A 28 22.06 19.02 3.27
N ASN A 29 23.27 19.55 3.16
CA ASN A 29 23.91 20.33 4.22
C ASN A 29 23.20 21.67 4.51
N LEU A 30 22.40 22.21 3.58
CA LEU A 30 21.56 23.39 3.85
C LEU A 30 20.37 23.04 4.76
N PHE A 31 20.01 21.77 4.90
CA PHE A 31 18.89 21.31 5.71
C PHE A 31 19.37 20.88 7.11
N PRO A 32 18.85 21.50 8.19
CA PRO A 32 19.46 21.44 9.52
C PRO A 32 19.26 20.09 10.26
N ILE A 33 18.28 19.25 9.90
CA ILE A 33 17.87 18.13 10.75
C ILE A 33 18.87 16.96 10.75
N LYS A 34 19.69 16.78 9.70
CA LYS A 34 20.47 15.53 9.53
C LYS A 34 21.85 15.67 8.89
N GLN A 35 22.53 16.80 9.08
CA GLN A 35 23.89 17.02 8.54
C GLN A 35 24.90 15.90 8.86
N ASN A 36 24.69 15.14 9.94
CA ASN A 36 25.57 14.04 10.38
C ASN A 36 25.07 12.62 10.02
N GLU A 37 23.87 12.47 9.44
CA GLU A 37 23.28 11.16 9.10
C GLU A 37 23.46 10.77 7.64
N TYR A 38 23.64 11.74 6.74
CA TYR A 38 24.04 11.46 5.36
C TYR A 38 25.53 11.10 5.33
N ARG A 39 25.83 9.81 5.53
CA ARG A 39 27.20 9.31 5.60
C ARG A 39 27.69 8.83 4.24
N ASN A 40 26.80 8.37 3.36
CA ASN A 40 27.14 7.86 2.02
C ASN A 40 26.00 8.08 1.01
N SER A 41 26.34 8.57 -0.20
CA SER A 41 25.43 8.83 -1.33
C SER A 41 25.31 7.66 -2.32
N VAL A 42 25.91 6.50 -2.01
CA VAL A 42 26.23 5.46 -3.00
C VAL A 42 25.03 4.99 -3.82
N CYS A 43 23.89 4.72 -3.17
CA CYS A 43 22.69 4.26 -3.87
C CYS A 43 22.01 5.37 -4.69
N LEU A 44 22.09 6.63 -4.24
CA LEU A 44 21.63 7.77 -5.02
C LEU A 44 22.50 7.97 -6.25
N ASP A 45 23.83 7.94 -6.11
CA ASP A 45 24.76 8.05 -7.23
C ASP A 45 24.56 6.93 -8.25
N LYS A 46 24.33 5.70 -7.76
CA LYS A 46 24.01 4.54 -8.61
C LYS A 46 22.68 4.71 -9.34
N ALA A 47 21.66 5.22 -8.67
CA ALA A 47 20.37 5.53 -9.28
C ALA A 47 20.53 6.60 -10.38
N ILE A 48 21.24 7.69 -10.09
CA ILE A 48 21.47 8.81 -11.03
C ILE A 48 22.24 8.36 -12.27
N ARG A 49 23.29 7.53 -12.12
CA ARG A 49 24.09 7.02 -13.26
C ARG A 49 23.30 6.15 -14.24
N GLN A 50 22.12 5.66 -13.84
CA GLN A 50 21.25 4.83 -14.68
C GLN A 50 20.07 5.61 -15.28
N LEU A 51 20.04 6.93 -15.12
CA LEU A 51 19.05 7.80 -15.74
C LEU A 51 19.44 8.09 -17.19
N ASP A 52 18.44 8.33 -18.02
CA ASP A 52 18.57 8.72 -19.43
C ASP A 52 18.67 10.24 -19.64
N PHE A 53 18.80 11.02 -18.55
CA PHE A 53 18.86 12.48 -18.55
C PHE A 53 19.84 13.01 -17.48
N ASP A 54 20.21 14.29 -17.57
CA ASP A 54 21.11 14.91 -16.60
C ASP A 54 20.33 15.33 -15.35
N PHE A 55 20.31 14.47 -14.34
CA PHE A 55 19.60 14.74 -13.08
C PHE A 55 19.99 16.09 -12.44
N TYR A 56 21.28 16.44 -12.46
CA TYR A 56 21.78 17.61 -11.73
C TYR A 56 21.39 18.91 -12.41
N ASN A 57 21.34 18.94 -13.74
CA ASN A 57 20.98 20.12 -14.50
C ASN A 57 19.47 20.19 -14.80
N ASP A 58 18.83 19.06 -15.11
CA ASP A 58 17.48 19.03 -15.65
C ASP A 58 16.39 18.94 -14.56
N LEU A 59 16.68 18.33 -13.40
CA LEU A 59 15.65 18.01 -12.41
C LEU A 59 15.95 18.50 -10.99
N LEU A 60 17.20 18.36 -10.51
CA LEU A 60 17.57 18.75 -9.16
C LEU A 60 17.20 20.20 -8.79
N PRO A 61 17.38 21.22 -9.68
CA PRO A 61 16.97 22.60 -9.37
C PRO A 61 15.46 22.72 -9.14
N THR A 62 14.66 21.95 -9.87
CA THR A 62 13.21 21.91 -9.71
C THR A 62 12.81 21.29 -8.37
N ILE A 63 13.44 20.18 -7.97
CA ILE A 63 13.20 19.55 -6.67
C ILE A 63 13.58 20.52 -5.53
N ALA A 64 14.74 21.19 -5.65
CA ALA A 64 15.17 22.19 -4.67
C ALA A 64 14.20 23.38 -4.56
N LYS A 65 13.69 23.87 -5.70
CA LYS A 65 12.66 24.91 -5.73
C LYS A 65 11.39 24.46 -5.01
N TRP A 66 10.91 23.24 -5.27
CA TRP A 66 9.74 22.70 -4.57
C TRP A 66 10.00 22.56 -3.06
N ALA A 67 11.16 22.04 -2.64
CA ALA A 67 11.48 21.90 -1.22
C ALA A 67 11.50 23.26 -0.47
N SER A 68 11.81 24.34 -1.19
CA SER A 68 11.92 25.71 -0.66
C SER A 68 10.61 26.51 -0.75
N ASP A 69 9.57 25.97 -1.38
CA ASP A 69 8.29 26.67 -1.55
C ASP A 69 7.43 26.58 -0.28
N HIS A 70 7.77 27.39 0.72
CA HIS A 70 7.06 27.45 2.00
C HIS A 70 5.57 27.80 1.88
N THR A 71 5.11 28.33 0.74
CA THR A 71 3.68 28.57 0.51
C THR A 71 2.87 27.27 0.48
N GLN A 72 3.54 26.13 0.25
CA GLN A 72 2.93 24.80 0.30
C GLN A 72 2.97 24.17 1.69
N SER A 73 3.61 24.80 2.68
CA SER A 73 3.61 24.31 4.06
C SER A 73 2.19 24.36 4.63
N LYS A 74 1.80 23.28 5.31
CA LYS A 74 0.46 23.11 5.88
C LYS A 74 0.59 22.56 7.29
N LEU A 75 -0.16 23.14 8.23
CA LEU A 75 -0.40 22.53 9.53
C LEU A 75 -1.39 21.38 9.36
N ILE A 76 -1.02 20.23 9.87
CA ILE A 76 -1.78 19.00 9.67
C ILE A 76 -2.12 18.43 11.04
N GLU A 77 -3.41 18.17 11.23
CA GLU A 77 -3.90 17.33 12.31
C GLU A 77 -3.72 15.87 11.89
N PRO A 78 -2.88 15.09 12.57
CA PRO A 78 -2.67 13.69 12.25
C PRO A 78 -3.91 12.83 12.52
N LEU A 79 -4.06 11.74 11.77
CA LEU A 79 -5.12 10.75 11.93
C LEU A 79 -4.77 9.78 13.05
N GLN A 80 -5.30 10.05 14.23
CA GLN A 80 -5.04 9.31 15.46
C GLN A 80 -5.77 7.96 15.49
N ALA A 81 -5.23 7.01 16.26
CA ALA A 81 -5.91 5.75 16.51
C ALA A 81 -7.28 5.96 17.17
N HIS A 82 -8.22 5.08 16.84
CA HIS A 82 -9.63 5.11 17.24
C HIS A 82 -10.43 6.32 16.71
N THR A 83 -9.96 6.97 15.64
CA THR A 83 -10.66 8.11 15.02
C THR A 83 -11.01 7.84 13.57
N THR A 84 -12.09 8.48 13.10
CA THR A 84 -12.40 8.59 11.68
C THR A 84 -12.10 10.01 11.23
N GLY A 85 -11.35 10.18 10.15
CA GLY A 85 -10.92 11.49 9.70
C GLY A 85 -10.30 11.48 8.31
N THR A 86 -10.15 12.68 7.74
CA THR A 86 -9.62 12.87 6.40
C THR A 86 -8.59 13.97 6.38
N ILE A 87 -7.43 13.70 5.77
CA ILE A 87 -6.46 14.72 5.36
C ILE A 87 -6.50 14.85 3.85
N VAL A 88 -6.49 16.08 3.36
CA VAL A 88 -6.45 16.39 1.93
C VAL A 88 -5.18 17.16 1.62
N TYR A 89 -4.45 16.70 0.61
CA TYR A 89 -3.30 17.37 0.04
C TYR A 89 -3.59 17.78 -1.40
N THR A 90 -3.08 18.92 -1.85
CA THR A 90 -2.89 19.16 -3.28
C THR A 90 -1.63 18.44 -3.76
N VAL A 91 -1.52 18.16 -5.06
CA VAL A 91 -0.27 17.62 -5.63
C VAL A 91 0.92 18.56 -5.36
N ALA A 92 0.71 19.88 -5.33
CA ALA A 92 1.77 20.83 -4.97
C ALA A 92 2.29 20.63 -3.54
N GLN A 93 1.41 20.36 -2.58
CA GLN A 93 1.77 20.03 -1.19
C GLN A 93 2.48 18.68 -1.10
N ALA A 94 2.03 17.68 -1.86
CA ALA A 94 2.71 16.38 -1.95
C ALA A 94 4.15 16.53 -2.46
N ARG A 95 4.36 17.29 -3.55
CA ARG A 95 5.70 17.58 -4.09
C ARG A 95 6.58 18.29 -3.08
N TYR A 96 6.05 19.30 -2.39
CA TYR A 96 6.76 20.02 -1.33
C TYR A 96 7.28 19.07 -0.23
N ILE A 97 6.41 18.17 0.26
CA ILE A 97 6.75 17.23 1.31
C ILE A 97 7.75 16.18 0.83
N LEU A 98 7.50 15.56 -0.32
CA LEU A 98 8.38 14.54 -0.89
C LEU A 98 9.75 15.10 -1.29
N ALA A 99 9.81 16.34 -1.80
CA ALA A 99 11.08 17.01 -2.09
C ALA A 99 11.87 17.27 -0.80
N ASN A 100 11.22 17.67 0.29
CA ASN A 100 11.88 17.78 1.59
C ASN A 100 12.33 16.41 2.14
N ALA A 101 11.56 15.34 1.92
CA ALA A 101 11.97 13.98 2.27
C ALA A 101 13.24 13.57 1.50
N PHE A 102 13.31 13.90 0.20
CA PHE A 102 14.48 13.69 -0.66
C PHE A 102 15.73 14.37 -0.13
N PHE A 103 15.60 15.57 0.45
CA PHE A 103 16.72 16.25 1.10
C PHE A 103 16.90 15.93 2.60
N LEU A 104 16.24 14.88 3.11
CA LEU A 104 16.29 14.48 4.52
C LEU A 104 15.85 15.57 5.51
N ASN A 105 14.92 16.44 5.09
CA ASN A 105 14.42 17.58 5.86
C ASN A 105 13.03 17.37 6.47
N THR A 106 12.59 16.12 6.62
CA THR A 106 11.33 15.80 7.28
C THR A 106 11.50 15.67 8.78
N ILE A 107 10.59 16.27 9.54
CA ILE A 107 10.41 16.02 10.96
C ILE A 107 9.55 14.75 11.08
N PRO A 108 9.98 13.73 11.85
CA PRO A 108 9.18 12.55 12.10
C PRO A 108 7.79 12.90 12.65
N GLY A 109 6.75 12.32 12.06
CA GLY A 109 5.40 12.26 12.62
C GLY A 109 5.20 10.95 13.37
N TYR A 110 4.19 10.18 12.99
CA TYR A 110 4.09 8.78 13.44
C TYR A 110 5.18 7.90 12.84
N GLY A 111 5.56 8.20 11.59
CA GLY A 111 6.73 7.66 10.92
C GLY A 111 7.61 8.73 10.33
N ASN A 112 8.57 8.29 9.51
CA ASN A 112 9.49 9.17 8.82
C ASN A 112 9.67 8.71 7.37
N ILE A 113 9.52 9.64 6.44
CA ILE A 113 9.58 9.37 5.01
C ILE A 113 10.92 9.79 4.38
N ASP A 114 11.88 10.23 5.19
CA ASP A 114 13.21 10.53 4.68
C ASP A 114 13.84 9.30 3.99
N LEU A 115 14.74 9.56 3.04
CA LEU A 115 15.42 8.51 2.27
C LEU A 115 16.73 8.04 2.90
N ASN A 116 16.98 8.34 4.18
CA ASN A 116 18.27 8.09 4.82
C ASN A 116 18.62 6.59 4.81
N GLN A 117 17.63 5.72 5.01
CA GLN A 117 17.83 4.27 4.94
C GLN A 117 18.19 3.83 3.52
N LEU A 118 17.53 4.36 2.47
CA LEU A 118 17.86 4.00 1.09
C LEU A 118 19.26 4.48 0.69
N TYR A 119 19.62 5.72 1.06
CA TYR A 119 20.93 6.30 0.72
C TYR A 119 22.10 5.53 1.36
N ASN A 120 21.95 5.11 2.63
CA ASN A 120 23.00 4.42 3.37
C ASN A 120 23.00 2.89 3.20
N SER A 121 22.10 2.31 2.42
CA SER A 121 22.04 0.85 2.16
C SER A 121 23.12 0.43 1.16
N LEU A 122 24.38 0.42 1.61
CA LEU A 122 25.55 0.17 0.77
C LEU A 122 25.39 -1.10 -0.08
N PHE A 123 25.63 -0.97 -1.39
CA PHE A 123 25.57 -2.02 -2.41
C PHE A 123 24.19 -2.63 -2.67
N ASP A 124 23.13 -2.04 -2.10
CA ASP A 124 21.78 -2.51 -2.34
C ASP A 124 21.24 -2.00 -3.70
N VAL A 125 21.11 -2.93 -4.66
CA VAL A 125 20.48 -2.66 -5.96
C VAL A 125 19.07 -2.15 -5.76
N LEU A 126 18.31 -2.77 -4.85
CA LEU A 126 16.92 -2.48 -4.61
C LEU A 126 16.71 -1.05 -4.07
N ALA A 127 17.59 -0.59 -3.18
CA ALA A 127 17.57 0.80 -2.72
C ALA A 127 17.70 1.79 -3.89
N SER A 128 18.58 1.48 -4.84
CA SER A 128 18.80 2.33 -6.03
C SER A 128 17.57 2.35 -6.94
N GLU A 129 16.95 1.19 -7.19
CA GLU A 129 15.73 1.10 -8.01
C GLU A 129 14.56 1.88 -7.39
N ARG A 130 14.38 1.82 -6.06
CA ARG A 130 13.35 2.60 -5.37
C ARG A 130 13.62 4.10 -5.38
N ILE A 131 14.88 4.52 -5.31
CA ILE A 131 15.25 5.93 -5.51
C ILE A 131 14.88 6.39 -6.93
N ARG A 132 15.12 5.55 -7.97
CA ARG A 132 14.72 5.88 -9.35
C ARG A 132 13.21 6.07 -9.48
N CYS A 133 12.41 5.28 -8.77
CA CYS A 133 10.95 5.45 -8.73
C CYS A 133 10.54 6.85 -8.25
N LEU A 134 11.15 7.35 -7.18
CA LEU A 134 10.87 8.69 -6.66
C LEU A 134 11.41 9.80 -7.58
N ILE A 135 12.56 9.58 -8.23
CA ILE A 135 13.09 10.50 -9.25
C ILE A 135 12.11 10.62 -10.43
N GLU A 136 11.52 9.51 -10.88
CA GLU A 136 10.54 9.51 -11.96
C GLU A 136 9.25 10.26 -11.57
N TYR A 137 8.79 10.11 -10.32
CA TYR A 137 7.72 10.94 -9.78
C TYR A 137 8.03 12.43 -9.93
N PHE A 138 9.22 12.89 -9.53
CA PHE A 138 9.60 14.30 -9.66
C PHE A 138 9.70 14.74 -11.12
N ARG A 139 10.29 13.91 -11.99
CA ARG A 139 10.42 14.18 -13.43
C ARG A 139 9.05 14.42 -14.06
N LEU A 140 8.12 13.48 -13.92
CA LEU A 140 6.79 13.58 -14.53
C LEU A 140 5.98 14.72 -13.91
N SER A 141 6.09 14.91 -12.61
CA SER A 141 5.46 16.02 -11.89
C SER A 141 6.00 17.41 -12.28
N SER A 142 7.16 17.49 -12.93
CA SER A 142 7.71 18.76 -13.44
C SER A 142 7.19 19.12 -14.83
N GLN A 143 6.69 18.13 -15.57
CA GLN A 143 6.25 18.26 -16.96
C GLN A 143 4.75 18.52 -17.09
N GLN A 144 3.99 18.21 -16.04
CA GLN A 144 2.54 18.27 -16.05
C GLN A 144 2.01 19.21 -14.97
N ASN A 145 0.94 19.94 -15.30
CA ASN A 145 0.18 20.66 -14.28
C ASN A 145 -0.93 19.75 -13.78
N ASP A 146 -0.80 19.30 -12.53
CA ASP A 146 -1.74 18.39 -11.90
C ASP A 146 -2.42 19.08 -10.70
N ASN A 147 -3.73 19.29 -10.82
CA ASN A 147 -4.55 19.96 -9.82
C ASN A 147 -5.36 18.96 -8.97
N ARG A 148 -5.05 17.65 -9.05
CA ARG A 148 -5.71 16.66 -8.20
C ARG A 148 -5.51 16.96 -6.72
N GLN A 149 -6.40 16.34 -5.96
CA GLN A 149 -6.27 16.20 -4.53
C GLN A 149 -5.96 14.74 -4.21
N ILE A 150 -5.10 14.56 -3.22
CA ILE A 150 -4.75 13.26 -2.63
C ILE A 150 -5.42 13.23 -1.26
N PHE A 151 -6.22 12.20 -1.01
CA PHE A 151 -6.94 12.05 0.26
C PHE A 151 -6.33 10.92 1.06
N ILE A 152 -6.20 11.12 2.36
CA ILE A 152 -5.85 10.08 3.33
C ILE A 152 -7.03 9.99 4.29
N GLU A 153 -7.77 8.91 4.21
CA GLU A 153 -9.01 8.72 4.96
C GLU A 153 -8.84 7.55 5.94
N ARG A 154 -8.87 7.82 7.24
CA ARG A 154 -8.90 6.78 8.28
C ARG A 154 -10.34 6.50 8.68
N TYR A 155 -10.69 5.23 8.81
CA TYR A 155 -12.00 4.80 9.28
C TYR A 155 -11.88 3.80 10.42
N SER A 156 -12.58 4.05 11.53
CA SER A 156 -12.90 3.03 12.54
C SER A 156 -14.31 2.50 12.27
N TYR A 157 -14.43 1.19 12.08
CA TYR A 157 -15.69 0.53 11.69
C TYR A 157 -16.34 -0.28 12.83
N LYS A 158 -15.90 -0.09 14.08
CA LYS A 158 -16.28 -0.86 15.28
C LYS A 158 -17.77 -1.20 15.41
N SER A 159 -18.67 -0.31 14.98
CA SER A 159 -20.13 -0.47 15.06
C SER A 159 -20.83 -0.87 13.76
N GLU A 160 -20.10 -1.06 12.66
CA GLU A 160 -20.66 -1.28 11.32
C GLU A 160 -20.51 -2.74 10.84
N LEU A 161 -19.90 -3.63 11.62
CA LEU A 161 -19.61 -5.01 11.20
C LEU A 161 -20.88 -5.83 10.91
N PRO A 162 -20.92 -6.57 9.79
CA PRO A 162 -21.99 -7.51 9.51
C PRO A 162 -21.91 -8.70 10.46
N ASP A 163 -23.07 -9.27 10.82
CA ASP A 163 -23.14 -10.55 11.50
C ASP A 163 -22.92 -11.68 10.47
N TRP A 164 -21.67 -12.14 10.35
CA TRP A 164 -21.21 -13.15 9.38
C TRP A 164 -22.05 -14.43 9.40
N SER A 165 -22.53 -14.84 10.59
CA SER A 165 -23.34 -16.05 10.78
C SER A 165 -24.74 -15.96 10.15
N LYS A 166 -25.20 -14.75 9.81
CA LYS A 166 -26.52 -14.49 9.21
C LYS A 166 -26.46 -14.13 7.73
N GLN A 167 -25.28 -14.15 7.12
CA GLN A 167 -25.09 -13.75 5.72
C GLN A 167 -25.42 -14.91 4.77
N ASN A 168 -26.71 -15.10 4.50
CA ASN A 168 -27.21 -16.11 3.54
C ASN A 168 -27.00 -15.67 2.07
N ILE A 169 -25.84 -15.10 1.77
CA ILE A 169 -25.44 -14.68 0.43
C ILE A 169 -24.69 -15.82 -0.25
N SER A 170 -25.20 -16.33 -1.36
CA SER A 170 -24.55 -17.39 -2.14
C SER A 170 -23.25 -16.90 -2.78
N ILE A 171 -22.26 -17.79 -2.88
CA ILE A 171 -21.04 -17.50 -3.62
C ILE A 171 -21.32 -17.49 -5.13
N GLU A 172 -21.03 -16.35 -5.77
CA GLU A 172 -21.15 -16.17 -7.22
C GLU A 172 -19.75 -16.22 -7.84
N SER A 173 -19.36 -17.35 -8.46
CA SER A 173 -18.00 -17.47 -9.03
C SER A 173 -17.72 -16.44 -10.12
N SER A 174 -18.76 -16.00 -10.83
CA SER A 174 -18.68 -14.97 -11.88
C SER A 174 -18.21 -13.60 -11.38
N LYS A 175 -18.37 -13.31 -10.08
CA LYS A 175 -17.88 -12.07 -9.44
C LYS A 175 -16.43 -12.18 -8.96
N VAL A 176 -15.72 -13.26 -9.26
CA VAL A 176 -14.32 -13.44 -8.83
C VAL A 176 -13.48 -13.87 -10.02
N ASN A 177 -12.47 -13.07 -10.34
CA ASN A 177 -11.50 -13.38 -11.36
C ASN A 177 -10.16 -13.68 -10.71
N VAL A 178 -9.74 -14.94 -10.76
CA VAL A 178 -8.43 -15.39 -10.26
C VAL A 178 -7.43 -15.41 -11.41
N PHE A 179 -6.30 -14.71 -11.26
CA PHE A 179 -5.31 -14.56 -12.33
C PHE A 179 -3.88 -14.58 -11.80
N THR A 180 -2.91 -14.85 -12.69
CA THR A 180 -1.51 -15.08 -12.33
C THR A 180 -0.58 -13.89 -12.60
N GLY A 181 -1.09 -12.82 -13.22
CA GLY A 181 -0.37 -11.55 -13.39
C GLY A 181 -0.18 -10.79 -12.07
N ARG A 182 0.48 -9.65 -12.15
CA ARG A 182 0.60 -8.68 -11.04
C ARG A 182 -0.77 -8.08 -10.75
N MET A 183 -1.01 -7.63 -9.53
CA MET A 183 -2.27 -6.95 -9.20
C MET A 183 -2.55 -5.82 -10.20
N GLU A 184 -1.52 -5.04 -10.46
CA GLU A 184 -1.46 -3.90 -11.35
C GLU A 184 -1.72 -4.20 -12.85
N ASP A 185 -1.79 -5.48 -13.25
CA ASP A 185 -2.19 -5.87 -14.60
C ASP A 185 -3.73 -5.89 -14.78
N ALA A 186 -4.48 -5.68 -13.70
CA ALA A 186 -5.94 -5.51 -13.71
C ALA A 186 -6.35 -4.11 -14.20
N ASN A 187 -6.31 -3.92 -15.52
CA ASN A 187 -6.47 -2.60 -16.17
C ASN A 187 -7.88 -1.98 -16.09
N GLU A 188 -8.88 -2.71 -15.58
CA GLU A 188 -10.26 -2.21 -15.43
C GLU A 188 -10.52 -1.57 -14.07
N ALA A 189 -9.61 -1.73 -13.11
CA ALA A 189 -9.81 -1.36 -11.72
C ALA A 189 -8.98 -0.15 -11.31
N GLN A 190 -9.44 0.51 -10.26
CA GLN A 190 -8.82 1.62 -9.56
C GLN A 190 -8.69 1.33 -8.05
N GLY A 191 -9.44 0.38 -7.49
CA GLY A 191 -9.32 -0.03 -6.09
C GLY A 191 -8.29 -1.13 -5.86
N PHE A 192 -7.08 -0.79 -5.39
CA PHE A 192 -5.99 -1.74 -5.15
C PHE A 192 -5.73 -1.94 -3.67
N VAL A 193 -5.76 -3.18 -3.22
CA VAL A 193 -5.41 -3.52 -1.84
C VAL A 193 -3.91 -3.36 -1.60
N ASP A 194 -3.58 -2.70 -0.50
CA ASP A 194 -2.24 -2.68 0.08
C ASP A 194 -2.15 -3.71 1.22
N PHE A 195 -1.20 -4.64 1.11
CA PHE A 195 -0.91 -5.67 2.10
C PHE A 195 -0.07 -5.11 3.25
N ALA A 196 -0.66 -4.14 3.93
CA ALA A 196 0.04 -3.26 4.84
C ALA A 196 0.57 -3.95 6.10
N ASN A 197 1.58 -3.34 6.70
CA ASN A 197 1.80 -3.47 8.14
C ASN A 197 0.85 -2.54 8.92
N ARG A 198 0.48 -2.90 10.16
CA ARG A 198 -0.35 -2.04 11.01
C ARG A 198 0.28 -0.66 11.24
N HIS A 199 1.61 -0.58 11.23
CA HIS A 199 2.33 0.66 11.05
C HIS A 199 2.49 0.82 9.54
N ILE A 200 1.75 1.73 8.90
CA ILE A 200 1.79 1.86 7.43
C ILE A 200 3.25 2.02 7.01
N HIS A 201 3.69 1.14 6.12
CA HIS A 201 5.05 1.04 5.66
C HIS A 201 6.11 0.86 6.75
N ILE A 202 5.78 0.12 7.81
CA ILE A 202 6.58 0.01 9.05
C ILE A 202 7.03 1.37 9.62
N HIS A 203 6.27 2.43 9.32
CA HIS A 203 6.56 3.83 9.60
C HIS A 203 7.89 4.38 9.03
N ARG A 204 8.43 3.76 7.96
CA ARG A 204 9.69 4.20 7.33
C ARG A 204 9.89 3.68 5.90
N ILE A 205 10.63 4.42 5.08
CA ILE A 205 11.09 3.94 3.77
C ILE A 205 12.39 3.13 3.97
N ILE A 206 12.38 1.84 3.63
CA ILE A 206 13.54 0.92 3.76
C ILE A 206 13.88 0.24 2.43
N PRO A 207 15.06 -0.40 2.25
CA PRO A 207 15.35 -1.18 1.05
C PRO A 207 14.61 -2.54 1.05
N SER A 208 13.29 -2.50 0.97
CA SER A 208 12.42 -3.66 0.76
C SER A 208 11.56 -3.45 -0.50
N ALA A 209 11.04 -4.53 -1.07
CA ALA A 209 10.13 -4.53 -2.21
C ALA A 209 9.14 -5.69 -2.10
N THR A 210 8.56 -5.87 -0.92
CA THR A 210 7.31 -6.62 -0.82
C THR A 210 6.16 -5.79 -1.38
N GLN A 211 4.93 -6.32 -1.40
CA GLN A 211 3.82 -5.69 -2.13
C GLN A 211 3.55 -4.23 -1.71
N GLU A 212 3.53 -3.91 -0.42
CA GLU A 212 3.35 -2.53 0.09
C GLU A 212 4.44 -1.58 -0.44
N GLU A 213 5.71 -2.01 -0.39
CA GLU A 213 6.84 -1.25 -0.93
C GLU A 213 6.83 -1.05 -2.44
N VAL A 214 6.42 -2.07 -3.19
CA VAL A 214 6.27 -1.97 -4.64
C VAL A 214 5.18 -0.96 -4.98
N LEU A 215 4.01 -1.08 -4.36
CA LEU A 215 2.86 -0.22 -4.60
C LEU A 215 3.16 1.25 -4.28
N PHE A 216 3.76 1.53 -3.12
CA PHE A 216 4.13 2.89 -2.73
C PHE A 216 5.30 3.44 -3.55
N SER A 217 6.20 2.59 -4.07
CA SER A 217 7.22 3.05 -5.02
C SER A 217 6.60 3.42 -6.36
N CYS A 218 5.55 2.72 -6.79
CA CYS A 218 4.80 3.05 -8.00
C CYS A 218 3.91 4.28 -7.83
N CYS A 219 3.42 4.52 -6.61
CA CYS A 219 2.57 5.66 -6.26
C CYS A 219 3.17 6.48 -5.08
N PRO A 220 4.26 7.26 -5.29
CA PRO A 220 4.97 7.91 -4.18
C PRO A 220 4.15 8.90 -3.34
N GLU A 221 3.02 9.40 -3.88
CA GLU A 221 2.05 10.21 -3.14
C GLU A 221 1.51 9.48 -1.89
N ALA A 222 1.50 8.14 -1.90
CA ALA A 222 1.07 7.31 -0.78
C ALA A 222 1.96 7.44 0.47
N PHE A 223 3.25 7.79 0.31
CA PHE A 223 4.18 7.95 1.44
C PHE A 223 3.71 9.01 2.45
N LEU A 224 2.88 9.97 2.04
CA LEU A 224 2.33 11.00 2.94
C LEU A 224 1.55 10.38 4.13
N SER A 225 0.97 9.19 3.95
CA SER A 225 0.25 8.47 5.00
C SER A 225 1.15 8.05 6.16
N ILE A 226 2.44 7.76 5.90
CA ILE A 226 3.41 7.35 6.92
C ILE A 226 3.65 8.45 7.96
N LEU A 227 3.59 9.72 7.55
CA LEU A 227 3.78 10.85 8.46
C LEU A 227 2.57 11.07 9.36
N THR A 228 1.36 10.76 8.86
CA THR A 228 0.12 11.31 9.37
C THR A 228 -0.85 10.30 9.95
N CYS A 229 -0.72 9.01 9.60
CA CYS A 229 -1.55 7.95 10.16
C CYS A 229 -0.85 7.30 11.35
N GLU A 230 -1.55 7.24 12.49
CA GLU A 230 -1.12 6.41 13.61
C GLU A 230 -1.22 4.93 13.25
N THR A 231 -0.56 4.09 14.03
CA THR A 231 -0.70 2.63 13.97
C THR A 231 -2.18 2.24 13.88
N LEU A 232 -2.53 1.38 12.92
CA LEU A 232 -3.87 0.84 12.75
C LEU A 232 -4.22 -0.10 13.90
N GLU A 233 -5.42 0.04 14.42
CA GLU A 233 -6.03 -0.92 15.34
C GLU A 233 -6.79 -2.01 14.57
N ASP A 234 -7.26 -3.02 15.31
CA ASP A 234 -7.93 -4.19 14.76
C ASP A 234 -9.20 -3.84 13.98
N ASP A 235 -9.82 -2.70 14.29
CA ASP A 235 -11.08 -2.21 13.72
C ASP A 235 -10.90 -0.98 12.81
N GLU A 236 -9.69 -0.79 12.27
CA GLU A 236 -9.36 0.38 11.46
C GLU A 236 -8.76 0.04 10.10
N ILE A 237 -9.05 0.90 9.13
CA ILE A 237 -8.47 0.88 7.79
C ILE A 237 -8.06 2.29 7.40
N VAL A 238 -7.23 2.40 6.36
CA VAL A 238 -6.95 3.67 5.69
C VAL A 238 -7.22 3.53 4.20
N ILE A 239 -7.84 4.53 3.58
CA ILE A 239 -7.98 4.62 2.13
C ILE A 239 -7.18 5.82 1.64
N LEU A 240 -6.25 5.59 0.71
CA LEU A 240 -5.49 6.65 0.04
C LEU A 240 -6.14 6.88 -1.32
N ARG A 241 -6.79 8.02 -1.51
CA ARG A 241 -7.52 8.28 -2.76
C ARG A 241 -6.81 9.18 -3.71
N GLY A 242 -7.04 8.87 -4.99
CA GLY A 242 -6.52 9.66 -6.08
C GLY A 242 -5.00 9.63 -6.14
N CYS A 243 -4.34 8.58 -5.67
CA CYS A 243 -2.90 8.42 -5.83
C CYS A 243 -2.59 8.09 -7.29
N LYS A 244 -1.71 8.85 -7.92
CA LYS A 244 -1.28 8.58 -9.29
C LYS A 244 -0.14 7.56 -9.31
N ARG A 245 -0.19 6.65 -10.27
CA ARG A 245 0.89 5.73 -10.58
C ARG A 245 1.86 6.38 -11.56
N PHE A 246 3.14 6.41 -11.21
CA PHE A 246 4.18 7.08 -12.00
C PHE A 246 5.13 6.07 -12.67
N VAL A 247 5.24 4.87 -12.12
CA VAL A 247 6.33 3.94 -12.43
C VAL A 247 5.81 2.60 -12.94
N GLU A 248 6.41 2.15 -14.05
CA GLU A 248 6.37 0.76 -14.47
C GLU A 248 7.55 0.00 -13.85
N TYR A 249 7.34 -1.27 -13.52
CA TYR A 249 8.36 -2.08 -12.84
C TYR A 249 8.33 -3.53 -13.30
N THR A 250 9.37 -4.29 -12.96
CA THR A 250 9.40 -5.74 -13.08
C THR A 250 9.94 -6.36 -11.81
N GLY A 251 9.67 -7.65 -11.60
CA GLY A 251 10.21 -8.40 -10.47
C GLY A 251 9.54 -8.05 -9.14
N TYR A 252 10.03 -8.71 -8.08
CA TYR A 252 9.50 -8.61 -6.72
C TYR A 252 10.61 -8.92 -5.73
N ALA A 253 10.56 -8.32 -4.54
CA ALA A 253 11.59 -8.43 -3.52
C ALA A 253 12.99 -8.11 -4.10
N ASP A 254 13.92 -9.04 -4.05
CA ASP A 254 15.30 -8.90 -4.52
C ASP A 254 15.44 -8.69 -6.04
N THR A 255 14.41 -9.05 -6.82
CA THR A 255 14.38 -8.88 -8.27
C THR A 255 13.64 -7.63 -8.75
N PHE A 256 13.11 -6.82 -7.83
CA PHE A 256 12.41 -5.59 -8.20
C PHE A 256 13.31 -4.63 -8.98
N ALA A 257 12.82 -4.14 -10.11
CA ALA A 257 13.53 -3.22 -10.98
C ALA A 257 12.58 -2.17 -11.56
N TYR A 258 13.02 -0.92 -11.55
CA TYR A 258 12.35 0.20 -12.22
C TYR A 258 12.43 0.03 -13.74
N GLN A 259 11.32 0.24 -14.45
CA GLN A 259 11.20 0.07 -15.91
C GLN A 259 10.79 1.34 -16.66
N GLY A 260 10.64 2.48 -15.99
CA GLY A 260 10.28 3.74 -16.65
C GLY A 260 8.97 4.34 -16.19
N HIS A 261 8.50 5.29 -16.99
CA HIS A 261 7.20 5.93 -16.87
C HIS A 261 6.06 4.93 -17.04
N TYR A 262 5.07 4.98 -16.15
CA TYR A 262 3.81 4.26 -16.33
C TYR A 262 2.84 5.02 -17.23
N HIS A 263 2.33 4.34 -18.25
CA HIS A 263 1.56 4.92 -19.34
C HIS A 263 0.10 5.26 -18.97
N GLU A 264 -0.31 6.52 -19.22
CA GLU A 264 -1.62 7.07 -18.81
C GLU A 264 -2.83 6.48 -19.53
N GLN A 265 -2.65 5.65 -20.56
CA GLN A 265 -3.79 5.02 -21.26
C GLN A 265 -4.49 3.94 -20.41
N ASN A 266 -3.91 3.57 -19.27
CA ASN A 266 -4.52 2.62 -18.34
C ASN A 266 -5.49 3.33 -17.38
N PRO A 267 -6.76 2.88 -17.25
CA PRO A 267 -7.70 3.41 -16.25
C PRO A 267 -7.16 3.40 -14.80
N ALA A 268 -6.27 2.45 -14.47
CA ALA A 268 -5.59 2.35 -13.18
C ALA A 268 -4.49 3.41 -12.95
N TYR A 269 -4.31 4.37 -13.86
CA TYR A 269 -3.33 5.45 -13.74
C TYR A 269 -3.52 6.32 -12.49
N ILE A 270 -4.78 6.48 -12.07
CA ILE A 270 -5.15 7.06 -10.79
C ILE A 270 -5.89 5.97 -10.02
N GLN A 271 -5.38 5.65 -8.84
CA GLN A 271 -5.84 4.53 -8.03
C GLN A 271 -6.19 4.97 -6.61
N ASP A 272 -7.18 4.28 -6.05
CA ASP A 272 -7.48 4.26 -4.63
C ASP A 272 -6.72 3.06 -4.01
N ILE A 273 -5.86 3.33 -3.05
CA ILE A 273 -5.10 2.31 -2.32
C ILE A 273 -5.84 1.99 -1.03
N LEU A 274 -6.30 0.75 -0.89
CA LEU A 274 -7.05 0.25 0.26
C LEU A 274 -6.05 -0.37 1.25
N VAL A 275 -5.69 0.36 2.29
CA VAL A 275 -4.68 -0.03 3.29
C VAL A 275 -5.32 -0.84 4.42
N LEU A 276 -4.98 -2.12 4.49
CA LEU A 276 -5.38 -3.03 5.56
C LEU A 276 -4.26 -4.01 5.91
N ASP A 277 -3.98 -4.14 7.20
CA ASP A 277 -2.97 -5.07 7.71
C ASP A 277 -3.60 -6.40 8.12
N ALA A 278 -2.93 -7.52 7.82
CA ALA A 278 -3.39 -8.86 8.20
C ALA A 278 -2.86 -9.29 9.57
N CYS A 279 -3.57 -10.21 10.23
CA CYS A 279 -3.08 -10.82 11.48
C CYS A 279 -1.84 -11.69 11.24
N PHE A 280 -0.80 -11.46 12.05
CA PHE A 280 0.47 -12.20 11.96
C PHE A 280 0.45 -13.56 12.68
N SER A 281 -0.42 -13.74 13.69
CA SER A 281 -0.46 -14.94 14.52
C SER A 281 -1.89 -15.30 14.90
N GLY A 282 -2.13 -16.59 15.20
CA GLY A 282 -3.45 -17.03 15.68
C GLY A 282 -4.56 -16.87 14.65
N GLN A 283 -4.23 -16.83 13.35
CA GLN A 283 -5.17 -16.54 12.26
C GLN A 283 -6.45 -17.40 12.28
N PHE A 284 -6.38 -18.62 12.82
CA PHE A 284 -7.51 -19.54 12.90
C PHE A 284 -8.40 -19.34 14.13
N THR A 285 -8.01 -18.53 15.12
CA THR A 285 -8.89 -18.28 16.27
C THR A 285 -10.09 -17.43 15.84
N ARG A 286 -11.27 -17.67 16.41
CA ARG A 286 -12.47 -16.86 16.18
C ARG A 286 -12.22 -15.34 16.19
N LYS A 287 -11.49 -14.84 17.19
CA LYS A 287 -11.14 -13.41 17.27
C LYS A 287 -10.47 -12.90 15.98
N HIS A 288 -9.48 -13.63 15.47
CA HIS A 288 -8.73 -13.22 14.28
C HIS A 288 -9.50 -13.53 12.97
N ILE A 289 -10.39 -14.52 12.97
CA ILE A 289 -11.36 -14.73 11.87
C ILE A 289 -12.22 -13.47 11.69
N ASP A 290 -12.91 -13.06 12.76
CA ASP A 290 -13.81 -11.90 12.75
C ASP A 290 -13.05 -10.61 12.40
N ARG A 291 -11.83 -10.46 12.92
CA ARG A 291 -10.97 -9.29 12.70
C ARG A 291 -10.55 -9.14 11.24
N ASP A 292 -9.98 -10.17 10.62
CA ASP A 292 -9.49 -10.08 9.24
C ASP A 292 -10.65 -10.02 8.22
N LEU A 293 -11.77 -10.71 8.50
CA LEU A 293 -13.02 -10.54 7.75
C LEU A 293 -13.51 -9.08 7.82
N GLY A 294 -13.53 -8.52 9.02
CA GLY A 294 -13.92 -7.13 9.27
C GLY A 294 -13.06 -6.13 8.51
N LYS A 295 -11.73 -6.28 8.53
CA LYS A 295 -10.81 -5.39 7.80
C LYS A 295 -11.01 -5.46 6.30
N ALA A 296 -11.08 -6.68 5.73
CA ALA A 296 -11.33 -6.85 4.31
C ALA A 296 -12.67 -6.22 3.91
N TRP A 297 -13.74 -6.49 4.66
CA TRP A 297 -15.06 -5.92 4.37
C TRP A 297 -15.08 -4.40 4.49
N ALA A 298 -14.49 -3.83 5.55
CA ALA A 298 -14.47 -2.39 5.71
C ALA A 298 -13.73 -1.71 4.56
N ALA A 299 -12.58 -2.27 4.13
CA ALA A 299 -11.79 -1.73 3.04
C ALA A 299 -12.57 -1.76 1.72
N PHE A 300 -13.22 -2.90 1.43
CA PHE A 300 -13.97 -3.06 0.19
C PHE A 300 -15.27 -2.23 0.21
N TYR A 301 -15.96 -2.16 1.34
CA TYR A 301 -17.17 -1.35 1.53
C TYR A 301 -16.92 0.14 1.41
N LYS A 302 -15.75 0.64 1.87
CA LYS A 302 -15.35 2.05 1.70
C LYS A 302 -14.67 2.31 0.35
N SER A 303 -14.45 1.31 -0.51
CA SER A 303 -13.97 1.53 -1.87
C SER A 303 -15.00 2.35 -2.66
N LYS A 304 -14.51 3.23 -3.54
CA LYS A 304 -15.37 3.90 -4.54
C LYS A 304 -15.44 3.13 -5.84
N ASP A 305 -14.55 2.16 -6.03
CA ASP A 305 -14.53 1.29 -7.19
C ASP A 305 -15.31 0.00 -6.90
N GLU A 306 -16.04 -0.47 -7.90
CA GLU A 306 -16.82 -1.70 -7.86
C GLU A 306 -15.96 -2.94 -8.18
N ILE A 307 -14.76 -2.73 -8.74
CA ILE A 307 -13.76 -3.78 -8.97
C ILE A 307 -12.64 -3.63 -7.94
N ILE A 308 -12.43 -4.66 -7.13
CA ILE A 308 -11.37 -4.67 -6.12
C ILE A 308 -10.26 -5.59 -6.57
N VAL A 309 -9.04 -5.06 -6.64
CA VAL A 309 -7.83 -5.84 -6.92
C VAL A 309 -7.13 -6.19 -5.63
N THR A 310 -6.91 -7.48 -5.42
CA THR A 310 -6.19 -7.99 -4.26
C THR A 310 -5.38 -9.23 -4.64
N GLY A 311 -4.93 -9.99 -3.64
CA GLY A 311 -4.25 -11.25 -3.83
C GLY A 311 -3.98 -11.91 -2.48
N ASN A 312 -2.78 -12.47 -2.36
CA ASN A 312 -2.30 -13.25 -1.20
C ASN A 312 -2.00 -12.39 0.05
N TRP A 313 -2.97 -11.54 0.44
CA TRP A 313 -2.93 -10.65 1.60
C TRP A 313 -2.54 -11.41 2.87
N GLY A 314 -1.47 -10.96 3.54
CA GLY A 314 -0.98 -11.58 4.77
C GLY A 314 -0.33 -12.96 4.62
N CYS A 315 -0.15 -13.49 3.41
CA CYS A 315 0.38 -14.84 3.19
C CYS A 315 1.90 -14.91 2.96
N GLY A 316 2.55 -13.80 2.63
CA GLY A 316 3.99 -13.70 2.42
C GLY A 316 4.77 -13.69 3.74
N VAL A 317 5.38 -12.54 4.08
CA VAL A 317 6.15 -12.35 5.33
C VAL A 317 5.33 -12.71 6.58
N PHE A 318 4.02 -12.47 6.56
CA PHE A 318 3.14 -12.76 7.70
C PHE A 318 2.71 -14.23 7.78
N GLY A 319 2.95 -15.04 6.74
CA GLY A 319 2.77 -16.49 6.78
C GLY A 319 1.33 -16.97 6.98
N GLY A 320 0.35 -16.17 6.58
CA GLY A 320 -1.06 -16.56 6.50
C GLY A 320 -1.30 -17.75 5.56
N ASN A 321 -2.35 -18.53 5.81
CA ASN A 321 -2.77 -19.60 4.92
C ASN A 321 -3.49 -19.00 3.69
N LEU A 322 -3.04 -19.37 2.49
CA LEU A 322 -3.52 -18.84 1.20
C LEU A 322 -5.03 -19.07 1.00
N THR A 323 -5.50 -20.30 1.22
CA THR A 323 -6.92 -20.65 1.11
C THR A 323 -7.76 -19.86 2.11
N PHE A 324 -7.32 -19.80 3.35
CA PHE A 324 -8.03 -19.13 4.42
C PHE A 324 -8.18 -17.62 4.16
N LYS A 325 -7.09 -16.94 3.80
CA LYS A 325 -7.09 -15.51 3.48
C LYS A 325 -7.87 -15.21 2.20
N PHE A 326 -7.87 -16.11 1.22
CA PHE A 326 -8.75 -16.02 0.07
C PHE A 326 -10.23 -16.07 0.49
N LEU A 327 -10.63 -17.03 1.34
CA LEU A 327 -12.02 -17.16 1.80
C LEU A 327 -12.49 -15.96 2.61
N GLN A 328 -11.62 -15.37 3.44
CA GLN A 328 -11.95 -14.16 4.18
C GLN A 328 -12.26 -12.99 3.24
N GLN A 329 -11.41 -12.78 2.22
CA GLN A 329 -11.62 -11.73 1.23
C GLN A 329 -12.84 -12.02 0.34
N LEU A 330 -13.06 -13.28 -0.02
CA LEU A 330 -14.26 -13.71 -0.75
C LEU A 330 -15.54 -13.37 0.03
N CYS A 331 -15.61 -13.76 1.31
CA CYS A 331 -16.78 -13.50 2.16
C CYS A 331 -17.03 -12.00 2.31
N ALA A 332 -15.97 -11.22 2.55
CA ALA A 332 -16.05 -9.76 2.63
C ALA A 332 -16.61 -9.14 1.34
N ALA A 333 -16.17 -9.60 0.18
CA ALA A 333 -16.62 -9.11 -1.12
C ALA A 333 -18.08 -9.48 -1.43
N MET A 334 -18.48 -10.73 -1.18
CA MET A 334 -19.84 -11.20 -1.52
C MET A 334 -20.95 -10.44 -0.79
N ILE A 335 -20.72 -10.03 0.46
CA ILE A 335 -21.73 -9.30 1.26
C ILE A 335 -22.03 -7.91 0.68
N LEU A 336 -21.12 -7.32 -0.12
CA LEU A 336 -21.32 -5.99 -0.68
C LEU A 336 -22.49 -5.91 -1.68
N GLY A 337 -22.95 -7.05 -2.20
CA GLY A 337 -24.13 -7.12 -3.06
C GLY A 337 -23.96 -6.31 -4.34
N ASP A 338 -24.93 -5.42 -4.60
CA ASP A 338 -25.01 -4.63 -5.84
C ASP A 338 -23.97 -3.49 -5.92
N HIS A 339 -23.30 -3.15 -4.81
CA HIS A 339 -22.21 -2.16 -4.80
C HIS A 339 -20.86 -2.73 -5.24
N PHE A 340 -20.82 -4.01 -5.60
CA PHE A 340 -19.62 -4.73 -5.93
C PHE A 340 -19.81 -5.55 -7.21
N LYS A 341 -18.89 -5.34 -8.15
CA LYS A 341 -18.91 -5.98 -9.45
C LYS A 341 -18.00 -7.19 -9.50
N ARG A 342 -16.74 -7.07 -9.04
CA ARG A 342 -15.74 -8.14 -9.21
C ARG A 342 -14.57 -8.04 -8.23
N LEU A 343 -14.09 -9.18 -7.75
CA LEU A 343 -12.83 -9.33 -7.02
C LEU A 343 -11.79 -9.89 -7.99
N ASP A 344 -10.82 -9.07 -8.37
CA ASP A 344 -9.65 -9.47 -9.15
C ASP A 344 -8.56 -9.95 -8.19
N TYR A 345 -8.44 -11.28 -8.05
CA TYR A 345 -7.52 -11.92 -7.11
C TYR A 345 -6.26 -12.42 -7.83
N SER A 346 -5.15 -11.71 -7.64
CA SER A 346 -3.85 -12.14 -8.13
C SER A 346 -3.24 -13.20 -7.22
N VAL A 347 -2.87 -14.35 -7.79
CA VAL A 347 -2.05 -15.37 -7.11
C VAL A 347 -0.56 -15.25 -7.45
N TYR A 348 -0.17 -14.23 -8.22
CA TYR A 348 1.20 -13.88 -8.58
C TYR A 348 2.07 -15.07 -9.04
N GLY A 349 1.89 -15.49 -10.29
CA GLY A 349 2.67 -16.56 -10.93
C GLY A 349 2.32 -17.99 -10.49
N ASP A 350 1.50 -18.18 -9.45
CA ASP A 350 1.12 -19.51 -8.96
C ASP A 350 -0.08 -20.10 -9.73
N GLU A 351 0.19 -20.71 -10.88
CA GLU A 351 -0.82 -21.37 -11.72
C GLU A 351 -1.57 -22.51 -11.00
N GLN A 352 -0.92 -23.18 -10.06
CA GLN A 352 -1.54 -24.26 -9.28
C GLN A 352 -2.57 -23.68 -8.30
N LEU A 353 -2.21 -22.62 -7.59
CA LEU A 353 -3.13 -21.91 -6.72
C LEU A 353 -4.28 -21.30 -7.52
N ALA A 354 -4.02 -20.68 -8.68
CA ALA A 354 -5.08 -20.14 -9.54
C ALA A 354 -6.11 -21.22 -9.90
N SER A 355 -5.64 -22.37 -10.38
CA SER A 355 -6.48 -23.50 -10.76
C SER A 355 -7.27 -24.04 -9.56
N LYS A 356 -6.62 -24.13 -8.40
CA LYS A 356 -7.21 -24.58 -7.14
C LYS A 356 -8.33 -23.66 -6.66
N LEU A 357 -8.10 -22.35 -6.61
CA LEU A 357 -9.10 -21.37 -6.17
C LEU A 357 -10.29 -21.29 -7.13
N LYS A 358 -10.06 -21.39 -8.45
CA LYS A 358 -11.14 -21.47 -9.45
C LYS A 358 -12.02 -22.71 -9.25
N ASN A 359 -11.41 -23.86 -8.95
CA ASN A 359 -12.16 -25.08 -8.64
C ASN A 359 -12.97 -24.93 -7.34
N TYR A 360 -12.42 -24.29 -6.30
CA TYR A 360 -13.17 -24.00 -5.08
C TYR A 360 -14.37 -23.11 -5.34
N LEU A 361 -14.22 -22.03 -6.10
CA LEU A 361 -15.31 -21.13 -6.47
C LEU A 361 -16.43 -21.89 -7.21
N ALA A 362 -16.08 -22.70 -8.21
CA ALA A 362 -17.06 -23.48 -8.97
C ALA A 362 -17.82 -24.50 -8.09
N LYS A 363 -17.12 -25.17 -7.17
CA LYS A 363 -17.74 -26.11 -6.22
C LYS A 363 -18.63 -25.41 -5.20
N MET A 364 -18.18 -24.29 -4.64
CA MET A 364 -18.98 -23.48 -3.72
C MET A 364 -20.29 -23.03 -4.36
N GLU A 365 -20.24 -22.55 -5.60
CA GLU A 365 -21.43 -22.15 -6.34
C GLU A 365 -22.35 -23.34 -6.68
N THR A 366 -21.78 -24.45 -7.17
CA THR A 366 -22.55 -25.69 -7.47
C THR A 366 -23.27 -26.23 -6.24
N ASN A 367 -22.60 -26.24 -5.10
CA ASN A 367 -23.12 -26.73 -3.82
C ASN A 367 -23.90 -25.64 -3.07
N LYS A 368 -24.17 -24.49 -3.70
CA LYS A 368 -24.93 -23.36 -3.15
C LYS A 368 -24.44 -22.87 -1.78
N LYS A 369 -23.13 -22.93 -1.57
CA LYS A 369 -22.50 -22.44 -0.34
C LYS A 369 -22.75 -20.95 -0.19
N THR A 370 -23.03 -20.55 1.04
CA THR A 370 -23.23 -19.15 1.44
C THR A 370 -22.03 -18.62 2.22
N VAL A 371 -21.96 -17.30 2.38
CA VAL A 371 -20.99 -16.67 3.28
C VAL A 371 -21.13 -17.20 4.71
N ALA A 372 -22.37 -17.39 5.20
CA ALA A 372 -22.63 -17.99 6.51
C ALA A 372 -22.07 -19.42 6.63
N ASP A 373 -22.20 -20.26 5.59
CA ASP A 373 -21.65 -21.62 5.58
C ASP A 373 -20.12 -21.62 5.69
N ILE A 374 -19.45 -20.75 4.94
CA ILE A 374 -17.99 -20.64 4.95
C ILE A 374 -17.51 -20.09 6.29
N TYR A 375 -18.19 -19.07 6.83
CA TYR A 375 -17.90 -18.54 8.16
C TYR A 375 -18.04 -19.63 9.22
N GLN A 376 -19.14 -20.37 9.21
CA GLN A 376 -19.39 -21.45 10.17
C GLN A 376 -18.32 -22.55 10.08
N MET A 377 -17.89 -22.92 8.86
CA MET A 377 -16.77 -23.84 8.69
C MET A 377 -15.50 -23.31 9.35
N MET A 378 -15.14 -22.04 9.13
CA MET A 378 -13.95 -21.45 9.75
C MET A 378 -14.03 -21.45 11.28
N ILE A 379 -15.22 -21.23 11.84
CA ILE A 379 -15.46 -21.30 13.29
C ILE A 379 -15.32 -22.75 13.80
N GLU A 380 -15.91 -23.74 13.13
CA GLU A 380 -15.76 -25.16 13.50
C GLU A 380 -14.30 -25.60 13.44
N TYR A 381 -13.54 -25.15 12.44
CA TYR A 381 -12.11 -25.39 12.37
C TYR A 381 -11.36 -24.71 13.53
N SER A 382 -11.74 -23.49 13.92
CA SER A 382 -11.19 -22.81 15.11
C SER A 382 -11.43 -23.59 16.40
N GLU A 383 -12.60 -24.18 16.56
CA GLU A 383 -13.02 -24.88 17.78
C GLU A 383 -12.42 -26.28 17.87
N ALA A 384 -12.29 -26.98 16.74
CA ALA A 384 -11.69 -28.31 16.68
C ALA A 384 -10.17 -28.31 16.93
N ASN A 385 -9.51 -27.15 16.80
CA ASN A 385 -8.06 -27.02 16.89
C ASN A 385 -7.66 -26.06 18.03
N GLU A 386 -7.79 -26.52 19.28
CA GLU A 386 -7.36 -25.79 20.50
C GLU A 386 -5.84 -25.53 20.58
N LEU A 387 -5.05 -26.11 19.65
CA LEU A 387 -3.61 -25.88 19.46
C LEU A 387 -3.38 -25.40 18.02
N PRO A 388 -2.30 -24.63 17.72
CA PRO A 388 -2.11 -24.08 16.38
C PRO A 388 -2.00 -25.19 15.34
N ALA A 389 -3.12 -25.45 14.66
CA ALA A 389 -3.20 -26.37 13.54
C ALA A 389 -2.17 -25.98 12.49
N SER A 390 -1.47 -26.96 11.93
CA SER A 390 -0.40 -26.67 10.99
C SER A 390 -0.98 -26.01 9.73
N ARG A 391 -0.22 -25.12 9.10
CA ARG A 391 -0.66 -24.35 7.91
C ARG A 391 -1.19 -25.22 6.75
N ARG A 392 -0.86 -26.51 6.69
CA ARG A 392 -1.34 -27.45 5.66
C ARG A 392 -2.73 -27.99 5.94
N GLU A 393 -3.11 -28.12 7.22
CA GLU A 393 -4.34 -28.81 7.63
C GLU A 393 -5.62 -28.08 7.21
N PHE A 394 -5.62 -26.75 7.12
CA PHE A 394 -6.83 -26.00 6.77
C PHE A 394 -7.29 -26.25 5.33
N SER A 395 -6.37 -26.22 4.36
CA SER A 395 -6.74 -26.41 2.95
C SER A 395 -7.33 -27.80 2.70
N ASP A 396 -6.78 -28.82 3.37
CA ASP A 396 -7.26 -30.19 3.27
C ASP A 396 -8.63 -30.34 3.96
N ALA A 397 -8.81 -29.74 5.14
CA ALA A 397 -10.09 -29.70 5.84
C ALA A 397 -11.17 -28.99 5.00
N PHE A 398 -10.83 -27.87 4.35
CA PHE A 398 -11.75 -27.17 3.46
C PHE A 398 -12.13 -27.99 2.22
N GLU A 399 -11.17 -28.70 1.62
CA GLU A 399 -11.46 -29.62 0.52
C GLU A 399 -12.41 -30.72 0.92
N GLN A 400 -12.20 -31.33 2.09
CA GLN A 400 -13.10 -32.36 2.61
C GLN A 400 -14.50 -31.79 2.85
N TRP A 401 -14.61 -30.63 3.49
CA TRP A 401 -15.87 -29.94 3.73
C TRP A 401 -16.61 -29.58 2.44
N LEU A 402 -15.90 -29.09 1.42
CA LEU A 402 -16.50 -28.77 0.12
C LEU A 402 -17.04 -30.01 -0.59
N ASN A 403 -16.36 -31.16 -0.46
CA ASN A 403 -16.73 -32.39 -1.15
C ASN A 403 -17.78 -33.22 -0.39
N SER A 404 -17.96 -33.01 0.90
CA SER A 404 -18.95 -33.72 1.73
C SER A 404 -20.36 -33.10 1.69
N SER A 405 -20.50 -31.94 1.06
CA SER A 405 -21.68 -31.07 1.11
C SER A 405 -22.51 -31.08 -0.15
#